data_AF-A0A9W7EPR1-F1
#
_entry.id   AF-A0A9W7EPR1-F1
#
_cell.length_a   1.000
_cell.length_b   1.000
_cell.length_c   1.000
_cell.angle_alpha   90.00
_cell.angle_beta   90.00
_cell.angle_gamma   90.00
#
_symmetry.space_group_name_H-M   'P 1'
#
loop_
_entity.id
_entity.type
_entity.pdbx_description
1 polymer ?
#
loop_
_entity_poly.entity_id
_entity_poly.type
_entity_poly.pdbx_seq_one_letter_code
_entity_poly.pdbx_strand_id
1 'polypeptide(L)'
;MVLTVCIGASGSGKTTFLEDVYKVNKCTYIRQYHNLRPFIVVNKIPNFDPTALPFWNLYEKENPNVVVGGTMAGQFTPGFSGGQRKMLLFELIFQRTKEMKDLLICLDEPFAGVTDDFVPYLQGRLEEMAKNHNVLLVTNDHVATMKSMAKNTIIVSAIDRSTVTVNDMSSVNREVALNAVSNGNEYVHENSKDDLRFFFEVEVFSLAGGIGAVAGFTIFAMTMLILSYWDSAAGSEALVLVGVQIVAFFCINPYLIALADWRTYMTEESEALLHASVNSNKAMKSVLTLILLLVISVVAFGVINLCMSVDSMASGKYFVHMLFDSASLTFPFICVGLYTDLPLQVVQIIASLPFLCMIFFSTTFSPGAGLDGVKFLRFLFARFYFWCDLPAFQDLMEDCPDEGMLVPYSVMSGCLGLFLFLCLQVVLTFQAKRAVSVGDKKRADMEASDEFQKLQAKLFGASLIKSPRKVDPNGFKVVTPKGSNKDKEGFALVATTGDENL
;
A
#
# COMPACT_ATOMS: atom_id res chain seq x y z
N MET A 1 -28.03 -11.45 14.71
CA MET A 1 -26.56 -11.25 14.70
C MET A 1 -26.16 -10.58 16.00
N VAL A 2 -24.87 -10.44 16.30
CA VAL A 2 -24.38 -10.28 17.69
C VAL A 2 -23.53 -9.01 17.84
N LEU A 3 -23.91 -8.16 18.79
CA LEU A 3 -23.03 -7.12 19.34
C LEU A 3 -22.31 -7.68 20.57
N THR A 4 -20.98 -7.73 20.51
CA THR A 4 -20.10 -8.13 21.60
C THR A 4 -19.29 -6.93 22.04
N VAL A 5 -19.31 -6.60 23.33
CA VAL A 5 -18.56 -5.46 23.87
C VAL A 5 -17.40 -5.96 24.73
N CYS A 6 -16.20 -5.47 24.44
CA CYS A 6 -14.99 -5.76 25.17
C CYS A 6 -14.67 -4.61 26.13
N ILE A 7 -14.63 -4.91 27.42
CA ILE A 7 -14.44 -3.97 28.53
C ILE A 7 -13.23 -4.35 29.38
N GLY A 8 -12.71 -3.39 30.12
CA GLY A 8 -11.53 -3.56 30.97
C GLY A 8 -10.90 -2.22 31.30
N ALA A 9 -10.05 -2.18 32.32
CA ALA A 9 -9.36 -0.96 32.73
C ALA A 9 -8.48 -0.38 31.61
N SER A 10 -8.13 0.91 31.68
CA SER A 10 -7.10 1.46 30.80
C SER A 10 -5.80 0.68 30.96
N GLY A 11 -5.10 0.37 29.86
CA GLY A 11 -3.89 -0.46 29.87
C GLY A 11 -4.10 -1.97 30.04
N SER A 12 -5.35 -2.46 30.10
CA SER A 12 -5.64 -3.91 30.15
C SER A 12 -5.35 -4.66 28.83
N GLY A 13 -5.08 -3.95 27.73
CA GLY A 13 -4.79 -4.56 26.43
C GLY A 13 -6.02 -4.83 25.56
N LYS A 14 -7.11 -4.08 25.73
CA LYS A 14 -8.34 -4.17 24.91
C LYS A 14 -8.08 -3.93 23.42
N THR A 15 -7.36 -2.85 23.10
CA THR A 15 -6.95 -2.53 21.73
C THR A 15 -6.09 -3.64 21.15
N THR A 16 -5.11 -4.14 21.91
CA THR A 16 -4.29 -5.28 21.49
C THR A 16 -5.13 -6.54 21.25
N PHE A 17 -6.18 -6.79 22.06
CA PHE A 17 -7.09 -7.90 21.83
C PHE A 17 -7.84 -7.74 20.49
N LEU A 18 -8.35 -6.55 20.17
CA LEU A 18 -8.97 -6.27 18.87
C LEU A 18 -7.99 -6.43 17.71
N GLU A 19 -6.76 -5.93 17.84
CA GLU A 19 -5.70 -6.09 16.84
C GLU A 19 -5.38 -7.58 16.60
N ASP A 20 -5.36 -8.38 17.66
CA ASP A 20 -5.14 -9.82 17.55
C ASP A 20 -6.33 -10.50 16.86
N VAL A 21 -7.57 -10.11 17.15
CA VAL A 21 -8.76 -10.58 16.42
C VAL A 21 -8.65 -10.22 14.93
N TYR A 22 -8.23 -8.99 14.61
CA TYR A 22 -8.02 -8.53 13.25
C TYR A 22 -6.95 -9.36 12.52
N LYS A 23 -5.79 -9.58 13.14
CA LYS A 23 -4.68 -10.38 12.57
C LYS A 23 -5.09 -11.82 12.30
N VAL A 24 -5.85 -12.43 13.21
CA VAL A 24 -6.26 -13.85 13.10
C VAL A 24 -7.38 -14.03 12.08
N ASN A 25 -8.25 -13.04 11.90
CA ASN A 25 -9.52 -13.22 11.19
C ASN A 25 -9.73 -12.34 9.97
N LYS A 26 -8.83 -11.39 9.69
CA LYS A 26 -8.92 -10.44 8.56
C LYS A 26 -10.32 -9.86 8.41
N CYS A 27 -10.78 -9.19 9.45
CA CYS A 27 -12.11 -8.60 9.53
C CYS A 27 -12.06 -7.09 9.25
N THR A 28 -13.20 -6.45 9.04
CA THR A 28 -13.24 -4.97 8.97
C THR A 28 -12.86 -4.40 10.33
N TYR A 29 -11.83 -3.55 10.41
CA TYR A 29 -11.35 -3.00 11.68
C TYR A 29 -11.31 -1.47 11.65
N ILE A 30 -12.08 -0.86 12.55
CA ILE A 30 -12.03 0.57 12.85
C ILE A 30 -11.16 0.79 14.08
N ARG A 31 -9.96 1.31 13.91
CA ARG A 31 -9.09 1.84 14.97
C ARG A 31 -9.67 3.07 15.68
N GLN A 32 -9.23 3.29 16.91
CA GLN A 32 -9.54 4.49 17.69
C GLN A 32 -9.06 5.77 16.99
N TYR A 33 -7.91 5.72 16.32
CA TYR A 33 -7.34 6.81 15.53
C TYR A 33 -6.92 6.25 14.17
N HIS A 34 -7.67 6.57 13.11
CA HIS A 34 -7.22 6.29 11.74
C HIS A 34 -6.42 7.46 11.21
N ASN A 35 -5.32 7.14 10.53
CA ASN A 35 -4.65 8.11 9.70
C ASN A 35 -5.26 8.08 8.31
N LEU A 36 -6.27 8.93 8.10
CA LEU A 36 -6.66 9.32 6.75
C LEU A 36 -5.72 10.42 6.27
N ARG A 37 -5.37 10.41 4.99
CA ARG A 37 -4.58 11.50 4.44
C ARG A 37 -5.40 12.80 4.49
N PRO A 38 -4.83 13.90 5.01
CA PRO A 38 -5.64 15.04 5.44
C PRO A 38 -6.16 15.88 4.27
N PHE A 39 -5.69 15.62 3.06
CA PHE A 39 -6.08 16.30 1.81
C PHE A 39 -7.17 15.58 1.01
N ILE A 40 -7.70 14.44 1.50
CA ILE A 40 -8.85 13.79 0.87
C ILE A 40 -10.07 14.70 1.01
N VAL A 41 -10.76 14.95 -0.10
CA VAL A 41 -12.03 15.69 -0.12
C VAL A 41 -13.17 14.72 0.18
N VAL A 42 -14.02 15.04 1.15
CA VAL A 42 -15.02 14.12 1.71
C VAL A 42 -16.06 13.69 0.67
N ASN A 43 -16.57 14.63 -0.13
CA ASN A 43 -17.57 14.34 -1.17
C ASN A 43 -17.01 13.62 -2.40
N LYS A 44 -15.69 13.46 -2.49
CA LYS A 44 -15.02 12.72 -3.57
C LYS A 44 -14.73 11.26 -3.19
N ILE A 45 -14.98 10.87 -1.94
CA ILE A 45 -14.81 9.48 -1.51
C ILE A 45 -15.78 8.61 -2.33
N PRO A 46 -15.30 7.57 -3.03
CA PRO A 46 -16.15 6.72 -3.86
C PRO A 46 -17.29 6.09 -3.05
N ASN A 47 -18.48 6.01 -3.65
CA ASN A 47 -19.65 5.34 -3.09
C ASN A 47 -19.98 5.76 -1.65
N PHE A 48 -19.73 7.02 -1.31
CA PHE A 48 -20.06 7.60 -0.02
C PHE A 48 -21.07 8.74 -0.22
N ASP A 49 -22.20 8.67 0.48
CA ASP A 49 -23.17 9.75 0.55
C ASP A 49 -22.89 10.63 1.78
N PRO A 50 -22.28 11.81 1.60
CA PRO A 50 -21.93 12.66 2.72
C PRO A 50 -23.15 13.35 3.34
N THR A 51 -24.31 13.38 2.67
CA THR A 51 -25.53 14.00 3.19
C THR A 51 -26.11 13.27 4.41
N ALA A 52 -25.71 12.00 4.60
CA ALA A 52 -26.06 11.21 5.77
C ALA A 52 -25.26 11.61 7.02
N LEU A 53 -24.21 12.41 6.89
CA LEU A 53 -23.47 12.94 8.02
C LEU A 53 -24.27 14.04 8.73
N PRO A 54 -24.26 14.07 10.07
CA PRO A 54 -24.82 15.18 10.80
C PRO A 54 -24.23 16.51 10.35
N PHE A 55 -25.10 17.50 10.12
CA PHE A 55 -24.72 18.87 9.73
C PHE A 55 -24.01 19.01 8.37
N TRP A 56 -24.05 18.01 7.48
CA TRP A 56 -23.44 18.10 6.15
C TRP A 56 -23.86 19.33 5.35
N ASN A 57 -25.15 19.69 5.39
CA ASN A 57 -25.68 20.87 4.69
C ASN A 57 -24.97 22.18 5.10
N LEU A 58 -24.45 22.27 6.33
CA LEU A 58 -23.67 23.43 6.76
C LEU A 58 -22.27 23.40 6.15
N TYR A 59 -21.60 22.23 6.19
CA TYR A 59 -20.28 22.06 5.57
C TYR A 59 -20.31 22.33 4.08
N GLU A 60 -21.30 21.78 3.35
CA GLU A 60 -21.44 21.98 1.91
C GLU A 60 -21.63 23.46 1.55
N LYS A 61 -22.41 24.19 2.36
CA LYS A 61 -22.66 25.61 2.16
C LYS A 61 -21.43 26.48 2.41
N GLU A 62 -20.63 26.15 3.41
CA GLU A 62 -19.42 26.92 3.76
C GLU A 62 -18.23 26.56 2.86
N ASN A 63 -18.03 25.27 2.59
CA ASN A 63 -16.97 24.78 1.73
C ASN A 63 -17.37 23.42 1.10
N PRO A 64 -17.80 23.41 -0.17
CA PRO A 64 -18.22 22.18 -0.85
C PRO A 64 -17.05 21.19 -1.07
N ASN A 65 -15.79 21.65 -0.97
CA ASN A 65 -14.61 20.80 -1.04
C ASN A 65 -13.97 20.63 0.34
N VAL A 66 -14.78 20.39 1.37
CA VAL A 66 -14.28 20.11 2.72
C VAL A 66 -13.37 18.88 2.68
N VAL A 67 -12.17 19.05 3.22
CA VAL A 67 -11.19 17.97 3.35
C VAL A 67 -11.28 17.32 4.72
N VAL A 68 -10.82 16.07 4.81
CA VAL A 68 -10.75 15.33 6.07
C VAL A 68 -9.90 16.07 7.11
N GLY A 69 -8.83 16.74 6.69
CA GLY A 69 -7.95 17.50 7.57
C GLY A 69 -7.17 16.63 8.57
N GLY A 70 -6.22 17.23 9.28
CA GLY A 70 -5.37 16.52 10.25
C GLY A 70 -3.91 16.89 10.11
N THR A 71 -3.04 16.11 10.75
CA THR A 71 -1.60 16.34 10.75
C THR A 71 -0.89 15.21 10.02
N MET A 72 -0.08 15.54 9.02
CA MET A 72 0.77 14.59 8.31
C MET A 72 2.19 15.16 8.21
N ALA A 73 3.20 14.36 8.58
CA ALA A 73 4.60 14.78 8.55
C ALA A 73 4.87 16.14 9.26
N GLY A 74 4.15 16.42 10.35
CA GLY A 74 4.25 17.68 11.10
C GLY A 74 3.52 18.89 10.49
N GLN A 75 2.91 18.74 9.31
CA GLN A 75 2.08 19.77 8.70
C GLN A 75 0.62 19.58 9.06
N PHE A 76 -0.03 20.65 9.55
CA PHE A 76 -1.46 20.66 9.84
C PHE A 76 -2.25 21.14 8.62
N THR A 77 -3.23 20.34 8.20
CA THR A 77 -4.21 20.72 7.18
C THR A 77 -5.56 20.95 7.85
N PRO A 78 -6.16 22.14 7.73
CA PRO A 78 -7.48 22.41 8.28
C PRO A 78 -8.54 21.57 7.56
N GLY A 79 -9.52 21.07 8.30
CA GLY A 79 -10.60 20.21 7.80
C GLY A 79 -11.47 19.73 8.96
N PHE A 80 -11.96 18.49 8.90
CA PHE A 80 -12.74 17.92 9.99
C PHE A 80 -11.96 17.83 11.31
N SER A 81 -12.68 18.12 12.41
CA SER A 81 -12.24 17.88 13.78
C SER A 81 -12.12 16.37 14.06
N GLY A 82 -11.47 16.00 15.16
CA GLY A 82 -11.30 14.60 15.55
C GLY A 82 -12.61 13.81 15.63
N GLY A 83 -13.64 14.38 16.25
CA GLY A 83 -14.97 13.75 16.34
C GLY A 83 -15.68 13.64 14.98
N GLN A 84 -15.56 14.66 14.12
CA GLN A 84 -16.14 14.63 12.77
C GLN A 84 -15.50 13.55 11.89
N ARG A 85 -14.17 13.38 11.97
CA ARG A 85 -13.47 12.29 11.25
C ARG A 85 -13.94 10.92 11.71
N LYS A 86 -14.24 10.74 13.00
CA LYS A 86 -14.81 9.49 13.50
C LYS A 86 -16.21 9.23 12.96
N MET A 87 -17.07 10.25 12.96
CA MET A 87 -18.41 10.13 12.37
C MET A 87 -18.35 9.79 10.89
N LEU A 88 -17.45 10.43 10.14
CA LEU A 88 -17.19 10.11 8.73
C LEU A 88 -16.87 8.62 8.54
N LEU A 89 -15.89 8.10 9.28
CA LEU A 89 -15.47 6.70 9.18
C LEU A 89 -16.58 5.72 9.57
N PHE A 90 -17.31 6.04 10.64
CA PHE A 90 -18.39 5.21 11.12
C PHE A 90 -19.54 5.12 10.11
N GLU A 91 -19.98 6.27 9.59
CA GLU A 91 -21.06 6.31 8.59
C GLU A 91 -20.63 5.70 7.26
N LEU A 92 -19.38 5.88 6.85
CA LEU A 92 -18.83 5.26 5.65
C LEU A 92 -18.91 3.73 5.74
N ILE A 93 -18.53 3.15 6.87
CA ILE A 93 -18.58 1.69 7.05
C ILE A 93 -20.01 1.21 7.14
N PHE A 94 -20.89 1.95 7.81
CA PHE A 94 -22.32 1.67 7.81
C PHE A 94 -22.88 1.58 6.38
N GLN A 95 -22.65 2.62 5.55
CA GLN A 95 -23.17 2.66 4.18
C GLN A 95 -22.60 1.53 3.32
N ARG A 96 -21.30 1.26 3.40
CA ARG A 96 -20.63 0.23 2.58
C ARG A 96 -21.00 -1.18 2.98
N THR A 97 -21.32 -1.41 4.25
CA THR A 97 -21.65 -2.75 4.74
C THR A 97 -23.15 -3.05 4.67
N LYS A 98 -23.99 -2.04 4.45
CA LYS A 98 -25.47 -2.14 4.46
C LYS A 98 -26.05 -3.27 3.61
N GLU A 99 -25.50 -3.52 2.44
CA GLU A 99 -25.99 -4.55 1.50
C GLU A 99 -25.37 -5.94 1.75
N MET A 100 -24.29 -6.01 2.53
CA MET A 100 -23.64 -7.26 2.91
C MET A 100 -24.30 -7.88 4.14
N LYS A 101 -23.98 -9.14 4.40
CA LYS A 101 -24.46 -9.88 5.57
C LYS A 101 -23.37 -10.73 6.17
N ASP A 102 -23.50 -10.99 7.47
CA ASP A 102 -22.61 -11.86 8.24
C ASP A 102 -21.15 -11.39 8.28
N LEU A 103 -20.85 -10.10 8.10
CA LEU A 103 -19.50 -9.56 8.28
C LEU A 103 -19.09 -9.57 9.76
N LEU A 104 -17.79 -9.68 10.02
CA LEU A 104 -17.20 -9.36 11.32
C LEU A 104 -16.65 -7.93 11.27
N ILE A 105 -17.19 -7.04 12.11
CA ILE A 105 -16.79 -5.63 12.19
C ILE A 105 -16.25 -5.35 13.59
N CYS A 106 -15.00 -4.93 13.65
CA CYS A 106 -14.29 -4.59 14.88
C CYS A 106 -14.23 -3.06 15.03
N LEU A 107 -14.66 -2.54 16.18
CA LEU A 107 -14.76 -1.11 16.46
C LEU A 107 -13.96 -0.78 17.74
N ASP A 108 -12.93 0.04 17.64
CA ASP A 108 -12.12 0.47 18.78
C ASP A 108 -12.46 1.90 19.19
N GLU A 109 -13.09 2.06 20.35
CA GLU A 109 -13.47 3.35 20.95
C GLU A 109 -14.21 4.30 19.97
N PRO A 110 -15.31 3.84 19.33
CA PRO A 110 -15.99 4.61 18.28
C PRO A 110 -16.65 5.90 18.81
N PHE A 111 -16.93 5.97 20.12
CA PHE A 111 -17.54 7.14 20.77
C PHE A 111 -16.52 8.13 21.33
N ALA A 112 -15.23 7.75 21.44
CA ALA A 112 -14.26 8.61 22.11
C ALA A 112 -14.02 9.91 21.33
N GLY A 113 -14.15 11.07 22.00
CA GLY A 113 -13.98 12.39 21.38
C GLY A 113 -15.15 12.85 20.50
N VAL A 114 -16.30 12.18 20.60
CA VAL A 114 -17.58 12.60 20.01
C VAL A 114 -18.41 13.27 21.11
N THR A 115 -19.12 14.36 20.79
CA THR A 115 -20.00 15.03 21.76
C THR A 115 -21.28 14.24 22.00
N ASP A 116 -21.87 14.38 23.20
CA ASP A 116 -23.06 13.63 23.62
C ASP A 116 -24.23 13.74 22.63
N ASP A 117 -24.37 14.88 21.93
CA ASP A 117 -25.41 15.11 20.93
C ASP A 117 -25.37 14.13 19.73
N PHE A 118 -24.19 13.56 19.42
CA PHE A 118 -24.02 12.61 18.31
C PHE A 118 -24.04 11.15 18.76
N VAL A 119 -24.02 10.89 20.07
CA VAL A 119 -24.07 9.53 20.62
C VAL A 119 -25.35 8.78 20.19
N PRO A 120 -26.56 9.40 20.21
CA PRO A 120 -27.78 8.73 19.72
C PRO A 120 -27.71 8.33 18.25
N TYR A 121 -27.07 9.15 17.40
CA TYR A 121 -26.87 8.85 15.99
C TYR A 121 -26.00 7.60 15.80
N LEU A 122 -24.84 7.55 16.49
CA LEU A 122 -23.93 6.40 16.44
C LEU A 122 -24.58 5.13 16.99
N GLN A 123 -25.40 5.24 18.04
CA GLN A 123 -26.16 4.12 18.59
C GLN A 123 -27.17 3.56 17.59
N GLY A 124 -27.96 4.42 16.94
CA GLY A 124 -28.94 3.98 15.94
C GLY A 124 -28.26 3.23 14.79
N ARG A 125 -27.13 3.75 14.31
CA ARG A 125 -26.33 3.07 13.27
C ARG A 125 -25.73 1.75 13.76
N LEU A 126 -25.21 1.70 14.98
CA LEU A 126 -24.66 0.48 15.58
C LEU A 126 -25.73 -0.63 15.71
N GLU A 127 -26.95 -0.27 16.12
CA GLU A 127 -28.08 -1.22 16.19
C GLU A 127 -28.45 -1.77 14.81
N GLU A 128 -28.48 -0.92 13.79
CA GLU A 128 -28.73 -1.35 12.41
C GLU A 128 -27.63 -2.28 11.90
N MET A 129 -26.35 -1.98 12.16
CA MET A 129 -25.24 -2.86 11.82
C MET A 129 -25.32 -4.20 12.54
N ALA A 130 -25.64 -4.20 13.84
CA ALA A 130 -25.72 -5.41 14.66
C ALA A 130 -26.89 -6.35 14.25
N LYS A 131 -27.84 -5.87 13.44
CA LYS A 131 -28.88 -6.72 12.83
C LYS A 131 -28.32 -7.57 11.70
N ASN A 132 -27.39 -7.03 10.91
CA ASN A 132 -26.87 -7.62 9.67
C ASN A 132 -25.41 -8.10 9.75
N HIS A 133 -24.70 -7.79 10.82
CA HIS A 133 -23.30 -8.15 11.03
C HIS A 133 -23.03 -8.57 12.47
N ASN A 134 -21.90 -9.27 12.66
CA ASN A 134 -21.32 -9.51 13.98
C ASN A 134 -20.38 -8.35 14.29
N VAL A 135 -20.67 -7.61 15.35
CA VAL A 135 -19.92 -6.42 15.74
C VAL A 135 -19.20 -6.69 17.04
N LEU A 136 -17.88 -6.50 17.04
CA LEU A 136 -17.03 -6.53 18.22
C LEU A 136 -16.58 -5.10 18.52
N LEU A 137 -16.93 -4.58 19.69
CA LEU A 137 -16.68 -3.20 20.04
C LEU A 137 -15.88 -3.09 21.34
N VAL A 138 -14.81 -2.30 21.36
CA VAL A 138 -14.14 -1.86 22.58
C VAL A 138 -14.60 -0.44 22.90
N THR A 139 -14.91 -0.19 24.18
CA THR A 139 -15.14 1.17 24.66
C THR A 139 -14.72 1.34 26.12
N ASN A 140 -14.20 2.50 26.46
CA ASN A 140 -14.04 3.02 27.82
C ASN A 140 -15.12 4.05 28.16
N ASP A 141 -15.69 4.69 27.13
CA ASP A 141 -16.75 5.67 27.27
C ASP A 141 -18.12 5.00 27.10
N HIS A 142 -19.15 5.55 27.76
CA HIS A 142 -20.54 5.07 27.67
C HIS A 142 -20.72 3.54 27.90
N VAL A 143 -19.89 2.94 28.77
CA VAL A 143 -19.88 1.49 29.05
C VAL A 143 -21.25 0.96 29.46
N ALA A 144 -22.00 1.71 30.27
CA ALA A 144 -23.33 1.30 30.71
C ALA A 144 -24.29 1.13 29.52
N THR A 145 -24.28 2.09 28.59
CA THR A 145 -25.13 2.07 27.39
C THR A 145 -24.72 0.97 26.42
N MET A 146 -23.40 0.77 26.23
CA MET A 146 -22.92 -0.31 25.37
C MET A 146 -23.23 -1.69 25.96
N LYS A 147 -23.11 -1.86 27.28
CA LYS A 147 -23.50 -3.10 27.96
C LYS A 147 -24.99 -3.40 27.82
N SER A 148 -25.86 -2.39 27.87
CA SER A 148 -27.31 -2.62 27.69
C SER A 148 -27.67 -3.03 26.26
N MET A 149 -26.89 -2.59 25.26
CA MET A 149 -27.08 -2.95 23.86
C MET A 149 -26.43 -4.29 23.49
N ALA A 150 -25.35 -4.67 24.18
CA ALA A 150 -24.56 -5.84 23.87
C ALA A 150 -25.25 -7.14 24.27
N LYS A 151 -25.18 -8.14 23.40
CA LYS A 151 -25.60 -9.51 23.72
C LYS A 151 -24.52 -10.24 24.51
N ASN A 152 -23.25 -9.92 24.26
CA ASN A 152 -22.11 -10.53 24.92
C ASN A 152 -21.16 -9.46 25.48
N THR A 153 -20.53 -9.78 26.60
CA THR A 153 -19.49 -8.96 27.20
C THR A 153 -18.20 -9.79 27.35
N ILE A 154 -17.08 -9.25 26.87
CA ILE A 154 -15.74 -9.80 27.09
C ILE A 154 -15.01 -8.87 28.05
N ILE A 155 -14.44 -9.40 29.12
CA ILE A 155 -13.68 -8.64 30.10
C ILE A 155 -12.22 -9.04 29.98
N VAL A 156 -11.37 -8.07 29.62
CA VAL A 156 -9.92 -8.26 29.54
C VAL A 156 -9.30 -7.82 30.86
N SER A 157 -8.56 -8.73 31.49
CA SER A 157 -7.88 -8.47 32.76
C SER A 157 -6.56 -7.74 32.53
N ALA A 158 -6.27 -6.77 33.38
CA ALA A 158 -4.97 -6.10 33.39
C ALA A 158 -3.88 -6.94 34.07
N ILE A 159 -4.27 -7.89 34.93
CA ILE A 159 -3.36 -8.68 35.77
C ILE A 159 -2.90 -9.95 35.05
N ASP A 160 -3.84 -10.67 34.43
CA ASP A 160 -3.55 -11.86 33.63
C ASP A 160 -3.98 -11.60 32.17
N ARG A 161 -2.99 -11.53 31.28
CA ARG A 161 -3.20 -11.28 29.85
C ARG A 161 -3.39 -12.56 29.04
N SER A 162 -3.19 -13.72 29.66
CA SER A 162 -3.33 -15.03 29.02
C SER A 162 -4.77 -15.55 28.99
N THR A 163 -5.62 -15.00 29.87
CA THR A 163 -7.04 -15.37 29.97
C THR A 163 -7.96 -14.16 29.83
N VAL A 164 -9.19 -14.42 29.41
CA VAL A 164 -10.27 -13.44 29.32
C VAL A 164 -11.54 -14.01 29.96
N THR A 165 -12.41 -13.13 30.44
CA THR A 165 -13.73 -13.53 30.94
C THR A 165 -14.76 -13.25 29.86
N VAL A 166 -15.55 -14.24 29.47
CA VAL A 166 -16.59 -14.09 28.45
C VAL A 166 -17.96 -14.37 29.06
N ASN A 167 -18.78 -13.33 29.18
CA ASN A 167 -20.00 -13.34 29.96
C ASN A 167 -19.69 -13.88 31.38
N ASP A 168 -20.33 -14.99 31.78
CA ASP A 168 -20.09 -15.63 33.09
C ASP A 168 -18.99 -16.71 33.07
N MET A 169 -18.31 -16.93 31.95
CA MET A 169 -17.18 -17.88 31.88
C MET A 169 -15.89 -17.17 32.28
N SER A 170 -15.38 -17.50 33.48
CA SER A 170 -14.09 -17.00 33.95
C SER A 170 -12.93 -17.83 33.39
N SER A 171 -11.78 -17.18 33.18
CA SER A 171 -10.50 -17.84 32.85
C SER A 171 -10.48 -18.59 31.51
N VAL A 172 -11.16 -18.07 30.49
CA VAL A 172 -11.10 -18.61 29.12
C VAL A 172 -9.74 -18.28 28.52
N ASN A 173 -9.09 -19.24 27.86
CA ASN A 173 -7.82 -18.97 27.20
C ASN A 173 -7.99 -17.90 26.11
N ARG A 174 -7.10 -16.88 26.10
CA ARG A 174 -7.16 -15.76 25.15
C ARG A 174 -7.13 -16.23 23.69
N GLU A 175 -6.27 -17.19 23.34
CA GLU A 175 -6.16 -17.68 21.96
C GLU A 175 -7.44 -18.39 21.50
N VAL A 176 -8.08 -19.16 22.39
CA VAL A 176 -9.37 -19.80 22.13
C VAL A 176 -10.46 -18.73 21.95
N ALA A 177 -10.48 -17.70 22.80
CA ALA A 177 -11.43 -16.60 22.69
C ALA A 177 -11.26 -15.79 21.40
N LEU A 178 -10.02 -15.49 20.99
CA LEU A 178 -9.73 -14.78 19.73
C LEU A 178 -10.28 -15.53 18.51
N ASN A 179 -10.13 -16.86 18.49
CA ASN A 179 -10.68 -17.69 17.43
C ASN A 179 -12.21 -17.86 17.56
N ALA A 180 -12.76 -17.95 18.76
CA ALA A 180 -14.19 -18.15 18.94
C ALA A 180 -15.03 -16.92 18.55
N VAL A 181 -14.49 -15.72 18.78
CA VAL A 181 -15.15 -14.45 18.41
C VAL A 181 -15.16 -14.22 16.90
N SER A 182 -14.39 -14.99 16.13
CA SER A 182 -14.14 -14.81 14.70
C SER A 182 -15.28 -15.11 13.72
N ASN A 183 -16.52 -15.26 14.19
CA ASN A 183 -17.60 -15.71 13.32
C ASN A 183 -18.02 -14.57 12.36
N GLY A 184 -17.61 -14.63 11.10
CA GLY A 184 -18.05 -13.69 10.07
C GLY A 184 -17.27 -13.79 8.76
N ASN A 185 -17.85 -13.26 7.68
CA ASN A 185 -17.21 -13.10 6.38
C ASN A 185 -16.27 -11.89 6.39
N GLU A 186 -15.27 -11.94 5.52
CA GLU A 186 -14.37 -10.81 5.24
C GLU A 186 -15.06 -9.85 4.27
N TYR A 187 -14.73 -8.56 4.35
CA TYR A 187 -15.17 -7.59 3.37
C TYR A 187 -14.47 -7.89 2.04
N VAL A 188 -15.24 -8.18 0.98
CA VAL A 188 -14.68 -8.42 -0.34
C VAL A 188 -14.53 -7.08 -1.05
N HIS A 189 -13.29 -6.68 -1.33
CA HIS A 189 -13.01 -5.48 -2.10
C HIS A 189 -13.35 -5.71 -3.58
N GLU A 190 -14.22 -4.87 -4.13
CA GLU A 190 -14.42 -4.76 -5.58
C GLU A 190 -13.66 -3.52 -6.07
N ASN A 191 -12.74 -3.71 -7.01
CA ASN A 191 -12.07 -2.58 -7.67
C ASN A 191 -13.04 -1.95 -8.67
N SER A 192 -13.44 -0.71 -8.42
CA SER A 192 -14.33 0.04 -9.31
C SER A 192 -13.57 1.06 -10.16
N LYS A 193 -14.22 1.56 -11.22
CA LYS A 193 -13.69 2.70 -11.99
C LYS A 193 -13.61 3.97 -11.14
N ASP A 194 -14.51 4.11 -10.17
CA ASP A 194 -14.55 5.25 -9.26
C ASP A 194 -13.36 5.24 -8.30
N ASP A 195 -12.88 4.05 -7.89
CA ASP A 195 -11.64 3.92 -7.11
C ASP A 195 -10.40 4.34 -7.91
N LEU A 196 -10.33 3.95 -9.19
CA LEU A 196 -9.25 4.39 -10.08
C LEU A 196 -9.28 5.91 -10.24
N ARG A 197 -10.46 6.48 -10.49
CA ARG A 197 -10.63 7.93 -10.62
C ARG A 197 -10.23 8.65 -9.33
N PHE A 198 -10.67 8.14 -8.19
CA PHE A 198 -10.31 8.68 -6.88
C PHE A 198 -8.79 8.68 -6.68
N PHE A 199 -8.11 7.58 -6.99
CA PHE A 199 -6.66 7.53 -6.93
C PHE A 199 -6.01 8.59 -7.82
N PHE A 200 -6.44 8.74 -9.08
CA PHE A 200 -5.88 9.77 -9.96
C PHE A 200 -6.14 11.19 -9.44
N GLU A 201 -7.33 11.46 -8.90
CA GLU A 201 -7.65 12.76 -8.31
C GLU A 201 -6.78 13.08 -7.09
N VAL A 202 -6.52 12.09 -6.24
CA VAL A 202 -5.72 12.25 -5.01
C VAL A 202 -4.22 12.28 -5.30
N GLU A 203 -3.72 11.46 -6.22
CA GLU A 203 -2.28 11.27 -6.46
C GLU A 203 -1.70 12.18 -7.54
N VAL A 204 -2.51 12.50 -8.57
CA VAL A 204 -2.03 13.22 -9.75
C VAL A 204 -2.50 14.67 -9.75
N PHE A 205 -3.79 14.89 -9.51
CA PHE A 205 -4.37 16.23 -9.60
C PHE A 205 -4.31 17.03 -8.29
N SER A 206 -4.16 16.36 -7.15
CA SER A 206 -3.92 17.05 -5.89
C SER A 206 -2.49 17.60 -5.82
N LEU A 207 -2.35 18.86 -5.42
CA LEU A 207 -1.07 19.47 -5.07
C LEU A 207 -0.31 18.66 -4.00
N ALA A 208 -1.04 17.95 -3.13
CA ALA A 208 -0.47 17.11 -2.09
C ALA A 208 0.01 15.72 -2.58
N GLY A 209 -0.32 15.32 -3.81
CA GLY A 209 0.15 14.06 -4.42
C GLY A 209 1.63 14.05 -4.79
N GLY A 210 2.32 15.19 -4.64
CA GLY A 210 3.77 15.34 -4.78
C GLY A 210 4.26 15.49 -6.23
N ILE A 211 3.48 15.07 -7.24
CA ILE A 211 3.88 15.17 -8.65
C ILE A 211 4.07 16.63 -9.08
N GLY A 212 3.17 17.53 -8.69
CA GLY A 212 3.28 18.96 -9.03
C GLY A 212 4.58 19.58 -8.51
N ALA A 213 5.00 19.21 -7.30
CA ALA A 213 6.26 19.66 -6.72
C ALA A 213 7.48 19.09 -7.50
N VAL A 214 7.46 17.80 -7.84
CA VAL A 214 8.51 17.17 -8.66
C VAL A 214 8.58 17.84 -10.03
N ALA A 215 7.45 18.05 -10.70
CA ALA A 215 7.40 18.68 -12.02
C ALA A 215 7.96 20.10 -11.97
N GLY A 216 7.51 20.92 -11.01
CA GLY A 216 8.00 22.29 -10.83
C GLY A 216 9.50 22.36 -10.57
N PHE A 217 10.01 21.51 -9.67
CA PHE A 217 11.44 21.43 -9.37
C PHE A 217 12.26 20.91 -10.57
N THR A 218 11.74 19.92 -11.30
CA THR A 218 12.39 19.39 -12.52
C THR A 218 12.53 20.46 -13.57
N ILE A 219 11.47 21.22 -13.85
CA ILE A 219 11.51 22.33 -14.83
C ILE A 219 12.55 23.36 -14.42
N PHE A 220 12.55 23.77 -13.14
CA PHE A 220 13.53 24.72 -12.61
C PHE A 220 14.96 24.21 -12.76
N ALA A 221 15.24 22.99 -12.29
CA ALA A 221 16.59 22.43 -12.28
C ALA A 221 17.13 22.16 -13.70
N MET A 222 16.28 21.63 -14.59
CA MET A 222 16.66 21.41 -15.99
C MET A 222 16.89 22.73 -16.73
N THR A 223 16.11 23.78 -16.45
CA THR A 223 16.34 25.12 -17.02
C THR A 223 17.69 25.69 -16.57
N MET A 224 18.01 25.59 -15.28
CA MET A 224 19.32 26.01 -14.76
C MET A 224 20.47 25.24 -15.39
N LEU A 225 20.29 23.94 -15.64
CA LEU A 225 21.28 23.12 -16.32
C LEU A 225 21.48 23.59 -17.76
N ILE A 226 20.40 23.81 -18.51
CA ILE A 226 20.47 24.34 -19.88
C ILE A 226 21.25 25.65 -19.90
N LEU A 227 20.95 26.60 -19.00
CA LEU A 227 21.65 27.88 -18.94
C LEU A 227 23.15 27.73 -18.61
N SER A 228 23.53 26.68 -17.89
CA SER A 228 24.91 26.44 -17.47
C SER A 228 25.75 25.75 -18.54
N TYR A 229 25.13 24.90 -19.36
CA TYR A 229 25.81 24.05 -20.36
C TYR A 229 25.40 24.35 -21.80
N TRP A 230 24.72 25.47 -22.04
CA TRP A 230 24.30 25.89 -23.37
C TRP A 230 25.49 25.93 -24.34
N ASP A 231 25.30 25.38 -25.55
CA ASP A 231 26.30 25.39 -26.62
C ASP A 231 27.65 24.77 -26.21
N SER A 232 27.59 23.68 -25.43
CA SER A 232 28.77 22.92 -25.02
C SER A 232 29.50 22.34 -26.24
N ALA A 233 30.82 22.52 -26.26
CA ALA A 233 31.68 22.01 -27.32
C ALA A 233 31.78 20.48 -27.29
N ALA A 234 32.07 19.88 -28.45
CA ALA A 234 32.41 18.46 -28.56
C ALA A 234 33.56 18.09 -27.61
N GLY A 235 33.43 16.94 -26.92
CA GLY A 235 34.29 16.52 -25.82
C GLY A 235 33.71 16.79 -24.42
N SER A 236 32.65 17.59 -24.31
CA SER A 236 31.96 17.89 -23.04
C SER A 236 30.82 16.92 -22.70
N GLU A 237 30.58 15.90 -23.54
CA GLU A 237 29.45 14.98 -23.47
C GLU A 237 29.30 14.35 -22.09
N ALA A 238 30.38 13.79 -21.55
CA ALA A 238 30.36 13.12 -20.25
C ALA A 238 30.04 14.09 -19.11
N LEU A 239 30.54 15.33 -19.17
CA LEU A 239 30.28 16.33 -18.14
C LEU A 239 28.79 16.72 -18.13
N VAL A 240 28.24 17.02 -19.30
CA VAL A 240 26.81 17.37 -19.46
C VAL A 240 25.94 16.19 -19.05
N LEU A 241 26.30 14.97 -19.46
CA LEU A 241 25.58 13.75 -19.11
C LEU A 241 25.55 13.51 -17.60
N VAL A 242 26.70 13.57 -16.92
CA VAL A 242 26.78 13.39 -15.46
C VAL A 242 25.95 14.46 -14.76
N GLY A 243 26.06 15.73 -15.19
CA GLY A 243 25.25 16.82 -14.66
C GLY A 243 23.75 16.54 -14.78
N VAL A 244 23.29 16.14 -15.97
CA VAL A 244 21.88 15.85 -16.24
C VAL A 244 21.38 14.66 -15.44
N GLN A 245 22.16 13.58 -15.34
CA GLN A 245 21.77 12.40 -14.58
C GLN A 245 21.70 12.66 -13.07
N ILE A 246 22.62 13.47 -12.53
CA ILE A 246 22.57 13.89 -11.12
C ILE A 246 21.31 14.72 -10.88
N VAL A 247 21.02 15.70 -11.75
CA VAL A 247 19.81 16.51 -11.63
C VAL A 247 18.55 15.66 -11.73
N ALA A 248 18.48 14.76 -12.71
CA ALA A 248 17.35 13.83 -12.87
C ALA A 248 17.14 12.96 -11.63
N PHE A 249 18.21 12.41 -11.05
CA PHE A 249 18.16 11.65 -9.81
C PHE A 249 17.58 12.50 -8.66
N PHE A 250 18.07 13.72 -8.44
CA PHE A 250 17.56 14.58 -7.37
C PHE A 250 16.14 15.11 -7.63
N CYS A 251 15.68 15.14 -8.88
CA CYS A 251 14.30 15.48 -9.20
C CYS A 251 13.33 14.40 -8.75
N ILE A 252 13.65 13.12 -8.96
CA ILE A 252 12.77 12.00 -8.60
C ILE A 252 12.95 11.52 -7.16
N ASN A 253 14.16 11.63 -6.59
CA ASN A 253 14.52 11.02 -5.31
C ASN A 253 13.61 11.41 -4.13
N PRO A 254 13.19 12.68 -3.95
CA PRO A 254 12.24 13.04 -2.89
C PRO A 254 10.93 12.25 -2.97
N TYR A 255 10.42 12.01 -4.18
CA TYR A 255 9.23 11.19 -4.41
C TYR A 255 9.45 9.73 -4.04
N LEU A 256 10.62 9.18 -4.37
CA LEU A 256 11.01 7.80 -4.05
C LEU A 256 11.12 7.56 -2.54
N ILE A 257 11.72 8.50 -1.81
CA ILE A 257 11.86 8.43 -0.36
C ILE A 257 10.49 8.44 0.32
N ALA A 258 9.54 9.21 -0.21
CA ALA A 258 8.19 9.30 0.34
C ALA A 258 7.35 8.03 0.13
N LEU A 259 7.79 7.06 -0.68
CA LEU A 259 7.01 5.85 -0.98
C LEU A 259 6.73 4.98 0.25
N ALA A 260 7.66 4.89 1.21
CA ALA A 260 7.48 4.09 2.42
C ALA A 260 6.45 4.72 3.38
N ASP A 261 6.48 6.05 3.52
CA ASP A 261 5.47 6.78 4.30
C ASP A 261 4.11 6.70 3.61
N TRP A 262 4.08 6.93 2.28
CA TRP A 262 2.90 6.78 1.46
C TRP A 262 2.27 5.39 1.62
N ARG A 263 3.07 4.31 1.58
CA ARG A 263 2.61 2.93 1.78
C ARG A 263 1.89 2.79 3.11
N THR A 264 2.46 3.33 4.18
CA THR A 264 1.92 3.23 5.54
C THR A 264 0.57 3.94 5.63
N TYR A 265 0.51 5.20 5.20
CA TYR A 265 -0.75 5.97 5.20
C TYR A 265 -1.80 5.36 4.28
N MET A 266 -1.43 4.92 3.08
CA MET A 266 -2.35 4.32 2.11
C MET A 266 -2.90 2.97 2.59
N THR A 267 -2.10 2.19 3.31
CA THR A 267 -2.58 0.91 3.87
C THR A 267 -3.66 1.18 4.91
N GLU A 268 -3.40 2.10 5.84
CA GLU A 268 -4.39 2.48 6.87
C GLU A 268 -5.62 3.16 6.27
N GLU A 269 -5.44 4.00 5.26
CA GLU A 269 -6.55 4.66 4.56
C GLU A 269 -7.40 3.66 3.76
N SER A 270 -6.79 2.71 3.04
CA SER A 270 -7.54 1.71 2.28
C SER A 270 -8.35 0.80 3.20
N GLU A 271 -7.80 0.45 4.38
CA GLU A 271 -8.53 -0.24 5.45
C GLU A 271 -9.69 0.62 5.97
N ALA A 272 -9.44 1.89 6.28
CA ALA A 272 -10.43 2.80 6.86
C ALA A 272 -11.59 3.13 5.93
N LEU A 273 -11.26 3.38 4.66
CA LEU A 273 -12.22 3.75 3.63
C LEU A 273 -12.82 2.50 2.96
N LEU A 274 -12.35 1.29 3.24
CA LEU A 274 -12.79 0.04 2.59
C LEU A 274 -12.85 0.12 1.06
N HIS A 275 -11.98 0.91 0.44
CA HIS A 275 -12.00 1.22 -0.99
C HIS A 275 -10.72 0.71 -1.67
N ALA A 276 -10.90 0.10 -2.84
CA ALA A 276 -9.87 -0.67 -3.54
C ALA A 276 -9.12 -1.67 -2.65
N SER A 277 -8.34 -2.56 -3.26
CA SER A 277 -7.35 -3.31 -2.49
C SER A 277 -6.07 -2.50 -2.32
N VAL A 278 -5.43 -2.62 -1.14
CA VAL A 278 -4.08 -2.06 -0.87
C VAL A 278 -3.10 -2.42 -1.99
N ASN A 279 -3.17 -3.67 -2.49
CA ASN A 279 -2.31 -4.15 -3.57
C ASN A 279 -2.56 -3.44 -4.90
N SER A 280 -3.82 -3.14 -5.24
CA SER A 280 -4.15 -2.34 -6.43
C SER A 280 -3.53 -0.95 -6.36
N ASN A 281 -3.66 -0.28 -5.20
CA ASN A 281 -3.07 1.05 -5.00
C ASN A 281 -1.54 1.01 -5.06
N LYS A 282 -0.89 0.00 -4.49
CA LYS A 282 0.58 -0.21 -4.62
C LYS A 282 1.01 -0.39 -6.08
N ALA A 283 0.26 -1.18 -6.85
CA ALA A 283 0.53 -1.39 -8.27
C ALA A 283 0.37 -0.08 -9.06
N MET A 284 -0.72 0.65 -8.85
CA MET A 284 -0.97 1.96 -9.47
C MET A 284 0.11 2.99 -9.11
N LYS A 285 0.55 3.04 -7.84
CA LYS A 285 1.66 3.91 -7.40
C LYS A 285 2.99 3.51 -8.04
N SER A 286 3.22 2.22 -8.25
CA SER A 286 4.40 1.74 -8.98
C SER A 286 4.37 2.22 -10.43
N VAL A 287 3.25 2.02 -11.14
CA VAL A 287 3.06 2.50 -12.52
C VAL A 287 3.25 4.01 -12.61
N LEU A 288 2.68 4.77 -11.68
CA LEU A 288 2.83 6.22 -11.61
C LEU A 288 4.29 6.64 -11.44
N THR A 289 5.04 5.97 -10.56
CA THR A 289 6.47 6.22 -10.35
C THR A 289 7.29 5.91 -11.62
N LEU A 290 6.94 4.84 -12.34
CA LEU A 290 7.60 4.48 -13.60
C LEU A 290 7.31 5.47 -14.72
N ILE A 291 6.08 5.97 -14.82
CA ILE A 291 5.71 7.04 -15.75
C ILE A 291 6.52 8.30 -15.43
N LEU A 292 6.63 8.66 -14.14
CA LEU A 292 7.41 9.82 -13.71
C LEU A 292 8.90 9.67 -14.07
N LEU A 293 9.49 8.50 -13.82
CA LEU A 293 10.86 8.17 -14.23
C LEU A 293 11.03 8.33 -15.75
N LEU A 294 10.11 7.75 -16.55
CA LEU A 294 10.17 7.85 -18.01
C LEU A 294 10.10 9.30 -18.49
N VAL A 295 9.18 10.10 -17.94
CA VAL A 295 9.03 11.52 -18.31
C VAL A 295 10.31 12.30 -17.97
N ILE A 296 10.87 12.12 -16.78
CA ILE A 296 12.12 12.78 -16.37
C ILE A 296 13.27 12.34 -17.28
N SER A 297 13.37 11.05 -17.63
CA SER A 297 14.39 10.56 -18.57
C SER A 297 14.25 11.12 -19.98
N VAL A 298 13.02 11.28 -20.48
CA VAL A 298 12.76 11.92 -21.79
C VAL A 298 13.16 13.39 -21.77
N VAL A 299 12.81 14.12 -20.71
CA VAL A 299 13.21 15.53 -20.55
C VAL A 299 14.73 15.64 -20.43
N ALA A 300 15.37 14.80 -19.61
CA ALA A 300 16.81 14.74 -19.46
C ALA A 300 17.53 14.49 -20.80
N PHE A 301 17.05 13.52 -21.58
CA PHE A 301 17.60 13.23 -22.91
C PHE A 301 17.45 14.42 -23.87
N GLY A 302 16.28 15.08 -23.88
CA GLY A 302 16.07 16.30 -24.66
C GLY A 302 17.00 17.44 -24.25
N VAL A 303 17.23 17.63 -22.94
CA VAL A 303 18.14 18.63 -22.39
C VAL A 303 19.58 18.38 -22.84
N ILE A 304 20.04 17.13 -22.83
CA ILE A 304 21.38 16.79 -23.33
C ILE A 304 21.55 17.21 -24.78
N ASN A 305 20.60 16.82 -25.65
CA ASN A 305 20.66 17.17 -27.07
C ASN A 305 20.57 18.68 -27.30
N LEU A 306 19.90 19.42 -26.42
CA LEU A 306 19.82 20.88 -26.48
C LEU A 306 21.13 21.57 -26.04
N CYS A 307 21.83 21.01 -25.06
CA CYS A 307 23.08 21.58 -24.54
C CYS A 307 24.27 21.34 -25.48
N MET A 308 24.25 20.27 -26.28
CA MET A 308 25.36 19.91 -27.15
C MET A 308 25.32 20.69 -28.48
N SER A 309 26.47 21.25 -28.88
CA SER A 309 26.63 21.90 -30.20
C SER A 309 26.67 20.91 -31.38
N VAL A 310 26.85 19.62 -31.10
CA VAL A 310 26.93 18.52 -32.07
C VAL A 310 26.05 17.36 -31.61
N ASP A 311 25.35 16.70 -32.53
CA ASP A 311 24.45 15.55 -32.27
C ASP A 311 25.19 14.24 -31.91
N SER A 312 26.21 14.29 -31.05
CA SER A 312 27.02 13.13 -30.66
C SER A 312 26.27 12.10 -29.80
N MET A 313 25.22 12.52 -29.08
CA MET A 313 24.41 11.67 -28.20
C MET A 313 22.91 11.58 -28.61
N ALA A 314 22.56 11.95 -29.83
CA ALA A 314 21.15 11.98 -30.28
C ALA A 314 20.52 10.59 -30.56
N SER A 315 21.31 9.51 -30.54
CA SER A 315 20.83 8.16 -30.84
C SER A 315 19.95 7.59 -29.72
N GLY A 316 18.90 6.84 -30.11
CA GLY A 316 18.00 6.16 -29.18
C GLY A 316 18.68 5.15 -28.26
N LYS A 317 19.86 4.63 -28.62
CA LYS A 317 20.64 3.73 -27.74
C LYS A 317 21.05 4.42 -26.44
N TYR A 318 21.44 5.70 -26.50
CA TYR A 318 21.85 6.48 -25.33
C TYR A 318 20.66 6.78 -24.42
N PHE A 319 19.48 7.03 -25.00
CA PHE A 319 18.25 7.15 -24.22
C PHE A 319 17.96 5.87 -23.42
N VAL A 320 18.10 4.70 -24.04
CA VAL A 320 17.90 3.40 -23.35
C VAL A 320 18.91 3.24 -22.22
N HIS A 321 20.19 3.51 -22.47
CA HIS A 321 21.22 3.48 -21.42
C HIS A 321 20.91 4.42 -20.25
N MET A 322 20.54 5.67 -20.53
CA MET A 322 20.17 6.65 -19.51
C MET A 322 18.95 6.22 -18.68
N LEU A 323 17.93 5.70 -19.34
CA LEU A 323 16.70 5.23 -18.70
C LEU A 323 17.02 4.08 -17.75
N PHE A 324 17.79 3.07 -18.19
CA PHE A 324 18.09 1.90 -17.36
C PHE A 324 19.16 2.17 -16.29
N ASP A 325 20.08 3.10 -16.51
CA ASP A 325 20.94 3.63 -15.44
C ASP A 325 20.10 4.28 -14.34
N SER A 326 19.16 5.16 -14.69
CA SER A 326 18.25 5.80 -13.73
C SER A 326 17.29 4.79 -13.07
N ALA A 327 16.79 3.82 -13.84
CA ALA A 327 15.91 2.76 -13.34
C ALA A 327 16.62 1.85 -12.32
N SER A 328 17.90 1.56 -12.54
CA SER A 328 18.73 0.76 -11.61
C SER A 328 18.77 1.35 -10.21
N LEU A 329 18.77 2.69 -10.13
CA LEU A 329 18.78 3.46 -8.88
C LEU A 329 17.37 3.65 -8.29
N THR A 330 16.34 3.49 -9.12
CA THR A 330 14.94 3.78 -8.76
C THR A 330 14.16 2.52 -8.34
N PHE A 331 14.35 1.39 -9.03
CA PHE A 331 13.65 0.14 -8.73
C PHE A 331 13.79 -0.33 -7.28
N PRO A 332 14.96 -0.25 -6.62
CA PRO A 332 15.10 -0.61 -5.21
C PRO A 332 14.12 0.16 -4.31
N PHE A 333 13.91 1.46 -4.56
CA PHE A 333 12.95 2.27 -3.80
C PHE A 333 11.51 1.84 -4.05
N ILE A 334 11.14 1.56 -5.31
CA ILE A 334 9.79 1.07 -5.64
C ILE A 334 9.54 -0.28 -4.95
N CYS A 335 10.47 -1.22 -5.11
CA CYS A 335 10.37 -2.57 -4.59
C CYS A 335 10.32 -2.58 -3.06
N VAL A 336 11.36 -2.03 -2.43
CA VAL A 336 11.50 -2.07 -0.96
C VAL A 336 10.51 -1.09 -0.30
N GLY A 337 10.30 0.08 -0.89
CA GLY A 337 9.41 1.10 -0.33
C GLY A 337 7.94 0.71 -0.36
N LEU A 338 7.43 0.11 -1.45
CA LEU A 338 6.00 -0.22 -1.57
C LEU A 338 5.63 -1.65 -1.14
N TYR A 339 6.54 -2.61 -1.30
CA TYR A 339 6.23 -4.05 -1.18
C TYR A 339 6.93 -4.75 -0.01
N THR A 340 7.46 -3.99 0.95
CA THR A 340 7.92 -4.54 2.25
C THR A 340 7.24 -3.80 3.40
N ASP A 341 7.36 -4.34 4.61
CA ASP A 341 6.89 -3.69 5.84
C ASP A 341 8.04 -3.01 6.60
N LEU A 342 9.16 -2.74 5.92
CA LEU A 342 10.33 -2.13 6.54
C LEU A 342 10.06 -0.66 6.93
N PRO A 343 10.60 -0.18 8.08
CA PRO A 343 10.52 1.22 8.46
C PRO A 343 11.22 2.14 7.45
N LEU A 344 10.78 3.41 7.38
CA LEU A 344 11.31 4.42 6.46
C LEU A 344 12.85 4.48 6.47
N GLN A 345 13.46 4.51 7.65
CA GLN A 345 14.92 4.62 7.77
C GLN A 345 15.64 3.42 7.14
N VAL A 346 15.09 2.22 7.31
CA VAL A 346 15.65 0.98 6.75
C VAL A 346 15.47 0.95 5.24
N VAL A 347 14.30 1.36 4.74
CA VAL A 347 14.05 1.49 3.30
C VAL A 347 15.07 2.46 2.68
N GLN A 348 15.27 3.63 3.28
CA GLN A 348 16.23 4.62 2.78
C GLN A 348 17.65 4.05 2.71
N ILE A 349 18.12 3.34 3.73
CA ILE A 349 19.46 2.75 3.75
C ILE A 349 19.60 1.67 2.67
N ILE A 350 18.66 0.71 2.62
CA ILE A 350 18.75 -0.44 1.71
C ILE A 350 18.54 -0.01 0.25
N ALA A 351 17.53 0.83 -0.01
CA ALA A 351 17.21 1.27 -1.36
C ALA A 351 18.25 2.25 -1.93
N SER A 352 18.97 2.99 -1.09
CA SER A 352 20.09 3.86 -1.52
C SER A 352 21.40 3.10 -1.72
N LEU A 353 21.50 1.84 -1.27
CA LEU A 353 22.74 1.07 -1.37
C LEU A 353 23.25 0.95 -2.82
N PRO A 354 22.41 0.68 -3.84
CA PRO A 354 22.87 0.64 -5.22
C PRO A 354 23.48 1.96 -5.71
N PHE A 355 22.96 3.11 -5.26
CA PHE A 355 23.54 4.41 -5.57
C PHE A 355 24.93 4.58 -4.94
N LEU A 356 25.07 4.25 -3.65
CA LEU A 356 26.36 4.31 -2.94
C LEU A 356 27.39 3.35 -3.54
N CYS A 357 26.97 2.12 -3.84
CA CYS A 357 27.81 1.13 -4.49
C CYS A 357 28.21 1.58 -5.90
N MET A 358 27.29 2.15 -6.68
CA MET A 358 27.60 2.68 -8.00
C MET A 358 28.69 3.76 -7.91
N ILE A 359 28.59 4.70 -6.97
CA ILE A 359 29.65 5.72 -6.76
C ILE A 359 30.98 5.06 -6.42
N PHE A 360 30.98 4.15 -5.45
CA PHE A 360 32.21 3.50 -4.99
C PHE A 360 32.86 2.67 -6.12
N PHE A 361 32.09 1.86 -6.83
CA PHE A 361 32.59 0.99 -7.89
C PHE A 361 32.84 1.73 -9.21
N SER A 362 32.31 2.93 -9.41
CA SER A 362 32.67 3.77 -10.56
C SER A 362 34.17 4.10 -10.60
N THR A 363 34.83 4.13 -9.43
CA THR A 363 36.29 4.30 -9.33
C THR A 363 37.09 3.13 -9.90
N THR A 364 36.44 1.99 -10.14
CA THR A 364 37.06 0.77 -10.69
C THR A 364 36.84 0.62 -12.20
N PHE A 365 36.28 1.64 -12.86
CA PHE A 365 36.00 1.57 -14.30
C PHE A 365 37.27 1.76 -15.15
N SER A 366 38.27 2.48 -14.63
CA SER A 366 39.51 2.77 -15.34
C SER A 366 40.61 1.70 -15.10
N PRO A 367 41.50 1.49 -16.09
CA PRO A 367 42.65 0.60 -15.97
C PRO A 367 43.53 0.96 -14.77
N GLY A 368 43.92 -0.06 -13.99
CA GLY A 368 44.82 0.10 -12.83
C GLY A 368 44.19 0.65 -11.55
N ALA A 369 42.90 0.96 -11.53
CA ALA A 369 42.19 1.43 -10.34
C ALA A 369 41.45 0.29 -9.62
N GLY A 370 41.51 0.27 -8.28
CA GLY A 370 40.78 -0.70 -7.44
C GLY A 370 41.50 -2.03 -7.22
N LEU A 371 40.89 -2.91 -6.41
CA LEU A 371 41.37 -4.26 -6.11
C LEU A 371 40.76 -5.27 -7.10
N ASP A 372 41.54 -6.23 -7.59
CA ASP A 372 41.11 -7.16 -8.66
C ASP A 372 39.79 -7.88 -8.37
N GLY A 373 39.57 -8.35 -7.14
CA GLY A 373 38.31 -9.01 -6.76
C GLY A 373 37.10 -8.06 -6.72
N VAL A 374 37.34 -6.77 -6.48
CA VAL A 374 36.28 -5.73 -6.39
C VAL A 374 35.92 -5.21 -7.77
N LYS A 375 36.86 -5.19 -8.73
CA LYS A 375 36.62 -4.76 -10.11
C LYS A 375 35.47 -5.51 -10.77
N PHE A 376 35.32 -6.81 -10.52
CA PHE A 376 34.22 -7.59 -11.08
C PHE A 376 32.82 -7.10 -10.69
N LEU A 377 32.69 -6.34 -9.59
CA LEU A 377 31.39 -5.80 -9.18
C LEU A 377 30.90 -4.68 -10.12
N ARG A 378 31.78 -4.07 -10.93
CA ARG A 378 31.39 -3.03 -11.91
C ARG A 378 30.36 -3.52 -12.93
N PHE A 379 30.43 -4.80 -13.29
CA PHE A 379 29.51 -5.45 -14.23
C PHE A 379 28.06 -5.54 -13.71
N LEU A 380 27.82 -5.29 -12.42
CA LEU A 380 26.47 -5.27 -11.85
C LEU A 380 25.73 -3.95 -12.13
N PHE A 381 26.42 -2.90 -12.59
CA PHE A 381 25.86 -1.55 -12.71
C PHE A 381 25.63 -1.16 -14.17
N ALA A 382 24.41 -0.72 -14.49
CA ALA A 382 24.04 -0.22 -15.81
C ALA A 382 24.95 0.92 -16.29
N ARG A 383 25.44 1.74 -15.35
CA ARG A 383 26.40 2.81 -15.62
C ARG A 383 27.68 2.33 -16.30
N PHE A 384 28.24 1.19 -15.90
CA PHE A 384 29.48 0.70 -16.51
C PHE A 384 29.31 0.49 -18.02
N TYR A 385 28.23 -0.19 -18.42
CA TYR A 385 27.93 -0.44 -19.84
C TYR A 385 27.61 0.84 -20.61
N PHE A 386 26.98 1.82 -19.96
CA PHE A 386 26.75 3.12 -20.58
C PHE A 386 28.06 3.85 -20.85
N TRP A 387 29.00 3.84 -19.91
CA TRP A 387 30.31 4.47 -20.09
C TRP A 387 31.17 3.78 -21.15
N CYS A 388 31.01 2.46 -21.33
CA CYS A 388 31.63 1.73 -22.45
C CYS A 388 31.10 2.14 -23.83
N ASP A 389 29.86 2.63 -23.92
CA ASP A 389 29.25 3.06 -25.20
C ASP A 389 29.45 4.56 -25.47
N LEU A 390 30.00 5.32 -24.52
CA LEU A 390 30.22 6.76 -24.67
C LEU A 390 31.40 7.06 -25.61
N PRO A 391 31.19 7.90 -26.63
CA PRO A 391 32.28 8.36 -27.50
C PRO A 391 33.39 9.02 -26.67
N ALA A 392 34.65 8.76 -27.03
CA ALA A 392 35.87 9.23 -26.35
C ALA A 392 36.18 8.63 -24.97
N PHE A 393 35.29 7.83 -24.38
CA PHE A 393 35.53 7.18 -23.08
C PHE A 393 35.72 5.66 -23.17
N GLN A 394 35.30 5.02 -24.26
CA GLN A 394 35.49 3.58 -24.48
C GLN A 394 36.94 3.12 -24.25
N ASP A 395 37.92 3.86 -24.78
CA ASP A 395 39.35 3.54 -24.65
C ASP A 395 39.92 3.76 -23.24
N LEU A 396 39.18 4.48 -22.38
CA LEU A 396 39.54 4.74 -20.98
C LEU A 396 38.93 3.72 -20.01
N MET A 397 38.08 2.84 -20.51
CA MET A 397 37.35 1.86 -19.73
C MET A 397 38.02 0.47 -19.84
N GLU A 398 38.13 -0.22 -18.72
CA GLU A 398 38.73 -1.57 -18.67
C GLU A 398 37.65 -2.66 -18.86
N ASP A 399 37.94 -3.66 -19.68
CA ASP A 399 37.09 -4.82 -19.99
C ASP A 399 35.67 -4.49 -20.51
N CYS A 400 35.57 -3.52 -21.43
CA CYS A 400 34.30 -3.25 -22.10
C CYS A 400 33.86 -4.45 -22.98
N PRO A 401 32.60 -4.91 -22.85
CA PRO A 401 32.03 -5.91 -23.75
C PRO A 401 31.91 -5.40 -25.19
N ASP A 402 31.69 -6.33 -26.13
CA ASP A 402 31.39 -6.00 -27.52
C ASP A 402 30.21 -5.03 -27.64
N GLU A 403 30.28 -4.09 -28.58
CA GLU A 403 29.28 -3.02 -28.78
C GLU A 403 27.84 -3.54 -28.88
N GLY A 404 27.63 -4.66 -29.58
CA GLY A 404 26.30 -5.28 -29.73
C GLY A 404 25.67 -5.78 -28.42
N MET A 405 26.47 -5.95 -27.37
CA MET A 405 26.02 -6.46 -26.07
C MET A 405 25.83 -5.37 -25.01
N LEU A 406 26.30 -4.14 -25.26
CA LEU A 406 26.25 -3.05 -24.28
C LEU A 406 24.82 -2.67 -23.88
N VAL A 407 23.93 -2.49 -24.87
CA VAL A 407 22.52 -2.14 -24.61
C VAL A 407 21.80 -3.26 -23.85
N PRO A 408 21.82 -4.55 -24.29
CA PRO A 408 21.24 -5.65 -23.53
C PRO A 408 21.76 -5.75 -22.09
N TYR A 409 23.08 -5.64 -21.88
CA TYR A 409 23.65 -5.71 -20.54
C TYR A 409 23.28 -4.51 -19.66
N SER A 410 23.14 -3.33 -20.24
CA SER A 410 22.63 -2.15 -19.52
C SER A 410 21.18 -2.35 -19.06
N VAL A 411 20.33 -2.95 -19.90
CA VAL A 411 18.95 -3.31 -19.52
C VAL A 411 18.94 -4.37 -18.40
N MET A 412 19.71 -5.44 -18.56
CA MET A 412 19.76 -6.53 -17.58
C MET A 412 20.27 -6.06 -16.21
N SER A 413 21.36 -5.32 -16.20
CA SER A 413 21.91 -4.73 -14.96
C SER A 413 20.98 -3.66 -14.39
N GLY A 414 20.31 -2.88 -15.25
CA GLY A 414 19.28 -1.92 -14.85
C GLY A 414 18.10 -2.56 -14.12
N CYS A 415 17.72 -3.78 -14.52
CA CYS A 415 16.66 -4.55 -13.88
C CYS A 415 17.14 -5.46 -12.73
N LEU A 416 18.44 -5.52 -12.43
CA LEU A 416 18.99 -6.46 -11.45
C LEU A 416 18.36 -6.31 -10.06
N GLY A 417 18.17 -5.06 -9.59
CA GLY A 417 17.53 -4.79 -8.31
C GLY A 417 16.10 -5.32 -8.22
N LEU A 418 15.32 -5.16 -9.29
CA LEU A 418 13.97 -5.72 -9.39
C LEU A 418 14.00 -7.26 -9.40
N PHE A 419 14.90 -7.86 -10.18
CA PHE A 419 15.04 -9.31 -10.25
C PHE A 419 15.40 -9.93 -8.89
N LEU A 420 16.39 -9.37 -8.20
CA LEU A 420 16.79 -9.82 -6.86
C LEU A 420 15.63 -9.70 -5.87
N PHE A 421 14.86 -8.62 -5.95
CA PHE A 421 13.67 -8.44 -5.12
C PHE A 421 12.60 -9.50 -5.39
N LEU A 422 12.31 -9.80 -6.66
CA LEU A 422 11.34 -10.85 -7.02
C LEU A 422 11.78 -12.22 -6.50
N CYS A 423 13.07 -12.56 -6.61
CA CYS A 423 13.62 -13.79 -6.03
C CYS A 423 13.42 -13.84 -4.51
N LEU A 424 13.70 -12.73 -3.81
CA LEU A 424 13.46 -12.62 -2.37
C LEU A 424 11.97 -12.80 -2.03
N GLN A 425 11.07 -12.17 -2.78
CA GLN A 425 9.62 -12.29 -2.58
C GLN A 425 9.12 -13.72 -2.77
N VAL A 426 9.65 -14.45 -3.75
CA VAL A 426 9.35 -15.87 -3.95
C VAL A 426 9.76 -16.67 -2.72
N VAL A 427 10.97 -16.49 -2.20
CA VAL A 427 11.46 -17.16 -0.99
C VAL A 427 10.59 -16.83 0.23
N LEU A 428 10.28 -15.56 0.45
CA LEU A 428 9.44 -15.11 1.56
C LEU A 428 8.02 -15.67 1.46
N THR A 429 7.46 -15.75 0.25
CA THR A 429 6.14 -16.34 0.01
C THR A 429 6.13 -17.83 0.36
N PHE A 430 7.17 -18.59 0.02
CA PHE A 430 7.28 -19.98 0.43
C PHE A 430 7.39 -20.14 1.95
N GLN A 431 8.15 -19.28 2.62
CA GLN A 431 8.23 -19.28 4.08
C GLN A 431 6.88 -18.95 4.73
N ALA A 432 6.18 -17.94 4.22
CA ALA A 432 4.86 -17.55 4.69
C ALA A 432 3.83 -18.68 4.52
N LYS A 433 3.79 -19.33 3.35
CA LYS A 433 2.92 -20.50 3.11
C LYS A 433 3.17 -21.63 4.11
N ARG A 434 4.44 -21.88 4.44
CA ARG A 434 4.81 -22.88 5.46
C ARG A 434 4.32 -22.49 6.85
N ALA A 435 4.46 -21.22 7.24
CA ALA A 435 3.98 -20.71 8.51
C ALA A 435 2.45 -20.79 8.63
N VAL A 436 1.73 -20.41 7.56
CA VAL A 436 0.26 -20.50 7.48
C VAL A 436 -0.19 -21.96 7.65
N SER A 437 0.44 -22.91 6.96
CA SER A 437 0.09 -24.34 7.11
C SER A 437 0.25 -24.86 8.54
N VAL A 438 1.25 -24.37 9.29
CA VAL A 438 1.42 -24.72 10.72
C VAL A 438 0.35 -24.04 11.58
N GLY A 439 0.03 -22.78 11.29
CA GLY A 439 -1.03 -22.03 11.98
C GLY A 439 -2.42 -22.64 11.77
N ASP A 440 -2.76 -23.04 10.54
CA ASP A 440 -4.03 -23.64 10.18
C ASP A 440 -4.24 -24.98 10.91
N LYS A 441 -3.17 -25.80 11.04
CA LYS A 441 -3.23 -27.03 11.83
C LYS A 441 -3.54 -26.74 13.29
N LYS A 442 -2.81 -25.81 13.92
CA LYS A 442 -3.08 -25.40 15.31
C LYS A 442 -4.49 -24.86 15.49
N ARG A 443 -4.99 -24.08 14.52
CA ARG A 443 -6.35 -23.54 14.53
C ARG A 443 -7.40 -24.65 14.44
N ALA A 444 -7.22 -25.61 13.53
CA ALA A 444 -8.11 -26.76 13.42
C ALA A 444 -8.15 -27.59 14.71
N ASP A 445 -6.98 -27.81 15.34
CA ASP A 445 -6.88 -28.50 16.62
C ASP A 445 -7.62 -27.74 17.75
N MET A 446 -7.54 -26.39 17.76
CA MET A 446 -8.27 -25.54 18.71
C MET A 446 -9.79 -25.54 18.45
N GLU A 447 -10.22 -25.46 17.19
CA GLU A 447 -11.63 -25.46 16.81
C GLU A 447 -12.31 -26.81 17.12
N ALA A 448 -11.53 -27.89 17.17
CA ALA A 448 -11.97 -29.21 17.60
C ALA A 448 -12.10 -29.35 19.13
N SER A 449 -11.59 -28.40 19.92
CA SER A 449 -11.63 -28.49 21.38
C SER A 449 -13.03 -28.25 21.96
N ASP A 450 -13.36 -28.97 23.04
CA ASP A 450 -14.63 -28.81 23.76
C ASP A 450 -14.81 -27.39 24.33
N GLU A 451 -13.71 -26.74 24.72
CA GLU A 451 -13.71 -25.38 25.24
C GLU A 451 -14.16 -24.39 24.15
N PHE A 452 -13.64 -24.54 22.93
CA PHE A 452 -14.02 -23.71 21.79
C PHE A 452 -15.50 -23.86 21.43
N GLN A 453 -15.99 -25.10 21.33
CA GLN A 453 -17.39 -25.36 20.96
C GLN A 453 -18.38 -24.80 21.99
N LYS A 454 -18.08 -24.95 23.29
CA LYS A 454 -18.88 -24.36 24.37
C LYS A 454 -18.89 -22.84 24.29
N LEU A 455 -17.73 -22.23 24.03
CA LEU A 455 -17.60 -20.79 23.91
C LEU A 455 -18.35 -20.24 22.70
N GLN A 456 -18.25 -20.89 21.55
CA GLN A 456 -18.95 -20.49 20.33
C GLN A 456 -20.46 -20.61 20.49
N ALA A 457 -20.94 -21.70 21.12
CA ALA A 457 -22.36 -21.87 21.44
C ALA A 457 -22.86 -20.78 22.41
N LYS A 458 -22.04 -20.34 23.37
CA LYS A 458 -22.40 -19.25 24.29
C LYS A 458 -22.45 -17.89 23.60
N LEU A 459 -21.52 -17.61 22.67
CA LEU A 459 -21.44 -16.33 21.97
C LEU A 459 -22.53 -16.15 20.90
N PHE A 460 -22.80 -17.20 20.10
CA PHE A 460 -23.67 -17.09 18.93
C PHE A 460 -24.97 -17.89 19.03
N GLY A 461 -25.07 -18.83 19.98
CA GLY A 461 -26.19 -19.77 20.12
C GLY A 461 -25.97 -21.08 19.34
N ALA A 462 -26.57 -22.18 19.81
CA ALA A 462 -26.35 -23.53 19.28
C ALA A 462 -26.78 -23.72 17.80
N SER A 463 -27.67 -22.85 17.27
CA SER A 463 -28.17 -22.92 15.88
C SER A 463 -27.26 -22.22 14.86
N LEU A 464 -26.18 -21.57 15.28
CA LEU A 464 -25.27 -20.78 14.44
C LEU A 464 -23.84 -21.31 14.43
N ILE A 465 -23.64 -22.56 14.87
CA ILE A 465 -22.39 -23.31 14.69
C ILE A 465 -22.26 -23.60 13.18
N LYS A 466 -21.86 -22.58 12.41
CA LYS A 466 -21.39 -22.80 11.04
C LYS A 466 -20.08 -23.56 11.17
N SER A 467 -19.95 -24.63 10.38
CA SER A 467 -18.70 -25.34 10.16
C SER A 467 -17.54 -24.35 10.03
N PRO A 468 -16.34 -24.69 10.55
CA PRO A 468 -15.18 -23.82 10.47
C PRO A 468 -15.02 -23.21 9.08
N ARG A 469 -14.69 -21.92 9.07
CA ARG A 469 -14.54 -21.10 7.86
C ARG A 469 -13.71 -21.90 6.85
N LYS A 470 -14.26 -22.23 5.68
CA LYS A 470 -13.45 -22.79 4.59
C LYS A 470 -12.51 -21.69 4.14
N VAL A 471 -11.30 -21.67 4.71
CA VAL A 471 -10.19 -20.89 4.17
C VAL A 471 -9.91 -21.47 2.79
N ASP A 472 -10.17 -20.71 1.73
CA ASP A 472 -9.76 -21.10 0.38
C ASP A 472 -8.23 -21.09 0.36
N PRO A 473 -7.53 -22.22 0.15
CA PRO A 473 -6.07 -22.27 0.16
C PRO A 473 -5.44 -21.43 -0.95
N ASN A 474 -6.26 -21.01 -1.92
CA ASN A 474 -5.88 -20.16 -3.03
C ASN A 474 -6.69 -18.85 -2.94
N GLY A 475 -6.12 -17.82 -2.31
CA GLY A 475 -6.69 -16.46 -2.22
C GLY A 475 -6.77 -15.72 -3.56
N PHE A 476 -7.23 -16.39 -4.62
CA PHE A 476 -7.59 -15.80 -5.91
C PHE A 476 -8.80 -16.55 -6.47
N LYS A 477 -9.99 -15.99 -6.23
CA LYS A 477 -11.13 -16.17 -7.13
C LYS A 477 -11.70 -14.80 -7.44
N VAL A 478 -11.46 -14.35 -8.66
CA VAL A 478 -12.35 -13.41 -9.34
C VAL A 478 -13.68 -14.15 -9.48
N VAL A 479 -14.62 -13.85 -8.61
CA VAL A 479 -16.00 -14.32 -8.75
C VAL A 479 -16.66 -13.40 -9.77
N THR A 480 -16.64 -13.79 -11.04
CA THR A 480 -17.59 -13.24 -12.01
C THR A 480 -19.00 -13.61 -11.55
N PRO A 481 -19.94 -12.64 -11.46
CA PRO A 481 -21.28 -12.92 -10.97
C PRO A 481 -22.01 -13.85 -11.93
N LYS A 482 -22.49 -14.99 -11.41
CA LYS A 482 -23.54 -15.78 -12.06
C LYS A 482 -24.88 -15.09 -11.83
N GLY A 483 -25.47 -14.57 -12.89
CA GLY A 483 -26.84 -14.07 -12.89
C GLY A 483 -27.39 -13.83 -14.29
N SER A 484 -28.04 -14.86 -14.84
CA SER A 484 -29.12 -14.83 -15.83
C SER A 484 -29.14 -13.70 -16.89
N ASN A 485 -28.86 -14.04 -18.14
CA ASN A 485 -29.89 -13.88 -19.17
C ASN A 485 -29.65 -14.80 -20.37
N LYS A 486 -30.77 -15.41 -20.80
CA LYS A 486 -30.91 -16.10 -22.09
C LYS A 486 -30.75 -15.09 -23.23
N ASP A 487 -30.37 -15.61 -24.38
CA ASP A 487 -30.47 -15.02 -25.71
C ASP A 487 -29.48 -13.88 -26.02
N LYS A 488 -28.36 -14.23 -26.65
CA LYS A 488 -28.08 -13.83 -28.05
C LYS A 488 -26.76 -14.43 -28.55
N GLU A 489 -26.95 -15.17 -29.63
CA GLU A 489 -26.05 -15.59 -30.70
C GLU A 489 -24.69 -14.89 -30.84
N GLY A 490 -23.68 -15.73 -31.13
CA GLY A 490 -22.68 -15.44 -32.16
C GLY A 490 -21.41 -14.75 -31.69
N PHE A 491 -20.35 -15.52 -31.45
CA PHE A 491 -19.07 -15.44 -32.17
C PHE A 491 -18.12 -16.49 -31.57
N ALA A 492 -18.01 -17.64 -32.23
CA ALA A 492 -17.02 -18.65 -31.94
C ALA A 492 -15.71 -18.26 -32.64
N LEU A 493 -14.66 -17.97 -31.88
CA LEU A 493 -13.28 -18.04 -32.36
C LEU A 493 -12.70 -19.35 -31.86
N VAL A 494 -12.70 -20.32 -32.77
CA VAL A 494 -12.05 -21.62 -32.67
C VAL A 494 -10.54 -21.39 -32.74
N ALA A 495 -9.81 -21.78 -31.69
CA ALA A 495 -8.38 -22.04 -31.76
C ALA A 495 -8.19 -23.56 -31.82
N THR A 496 -8.03 -24.05 -33.05
CA THR A 496 -7.63 -25.43 -33.36
C THR A 496 -6.19 -25.68 -32.87
N THR A 497 -6.02 -26.62 -31.97
CA THR A 497 -4.77 -27.36 -31.83
C THR A 497 -4.70 -28.34 -32.99
N GLY A 498 -3.70 -28.15 -33.86
CA GLY A 498 -3.36 -29.11 -34.90
C GLY A 498 -2.72 -30.33 -34.27
N ASP A 499 -3.32 -31.49 -34.49
CA ASP A 499 -2.65 -32.78 -34.41
C ASP A 499 -2.44 -33.29 -35.84
N GLU A 500 -1.22 -33.75 -36.05
CA GLU A 500 -0.70 -34.39 -37.24
C GLU A 500 -1.52 -35.62 -37.62
N ASN A 501 -1.97 -35.68 -38.88
CA ASN A 501 -1.88 -36.85 -39.76
C ASN A 501 -2.56 -36.56 -41.11
N LEU A 502 -1.79 -36.84 -42.17
CA LEU A 502 -2.07 -36.78 -43.63
C LEU A 502 -1.88 -35.44 -44.34
#